data_AF-A0A0S8A4B4-F1
#
_entry.id   AF-A0A0S8A4B4-F1
#
_cell.length_a   1.000
_cell.length_b   1.000
_cell.length_c   1.000
_cell.angle_alpha   90.00
_cell.angle_beta   90.00
_cell.angle_gamma   90.00
#
_symmetry.space_group_name_H-M   'P 1'
#
loop_
_entity.id
_entity.type
_entity.pdbx_description
1 polymer ?
#
loop_
_entity_poly.entity_id
_entity_poly.type
_entity_poly.pdbx_seq_one_letter_code
_entity_poly.pdbx_strand_id
1 'polypeptide(L)'
;MVTASVADAISALGGFVLDSKRFSNKALTLRIEIPASGAADLASAMADCWVTLDDASVLTLEHYGNADSGALTEVTGTLHLRFIHEEPELRIETPAVPG
;
A
#
# COMPACT_ATOMS: atom_id res chain seq x y z
N MET A 1 -1.46 5.38 12.33
CA MET A 1 -2.12 5.78 11.06
C MET A 1 -1.58 4.88 9.97
N VAL A 2 -2.43 4.25 9.14
CA VAL A 2 -2.01 3.20 8.18
C VAL A 2 -0.83 3.63 7.30
N THR A 3 -0.77 4.89 6.86
CA THR A 3 0.36 5.41 6.08
C THR A 3 1.71 5.35 6.81
N ALA A 4 1.73 5.62 8.12
CA ALA A 4 2.96 5.52 8.90
C ALA A 4 3.38 4.06 9.06
N SER A 5 2.42 3.16 9.35
CA SER A 5 2.68 1.73 9.46
C SER A 5 3.23 1.14 8.16
N VAL A 6 2.70 1.54 7.00
CA VAL A 6 3.22 1.14 5.70
C VAL A 6 4.65 1.65 5.47
N ALA A 7 4.94 2.90 5.83
CA ALA A 7 6.30 3.44 5.72
C ALA A 7 7.29 2.72 6.65
N ASP A 8 6.89 2.44 7.88
CA ASP A 8 7.69 1.69 8.85
C ASP A 8 7.96 0.26 8.36
N ALA A 9 6.96 -0.40 7.77
CA ALA A 9 7.10 -1.72 7.16
C ALA A 9 8.09 -1.70 5.98
N ILE A 10 8.03 -0.70 5.11
CA ILE A 10 9.00 -0.52 4.02
C ILE A 10 10.42 -0.34 4.57
N SER A 11 10.57 0.49 5.61
CA SER A 11 11.87 0.69 6.26
C SER A 11 12.40 -0.55 6.98
N ALA A 12 11.53 -1.36 7.58
CA ALA A 12 11.92 -2.64 8.18
C ALA A 12 12.47 -3.64 7.16
N LEU A 13 12.04 -3.55 5.90
CA LEU A 13 12.54 -4.33 4.77
C LEU A 13 13.81 -3.74 4.13
N GLY A 14 14.41 -2.71 4.73
CA GLY A 14 15.60 -2.03 4.22
C GLY A 14 15.32 -1.06 3.08
N GLY A 15 14.06 -0.71 2.85
CA GLY A 15 13.64 0.24 1.82
C GLY A 15 13.37 1.66 2.32
N PHE A 16 13.07 2.55 1.39
CA PHE A 16 12.79 3.96 1.63
C PHE A 16 11.56 4.42 0.86
N VAL A 17 10.81 5.34 1.46
CA VAL A 17 9.76 6.10 0.76
C VAL A 17 10.43 7.32 0.12
N LEU A 18 10.43 7.36 -1.22
CA LEU A 18 11.03 8.43 -2.01
C LEU A 18 10.11 9.64 -2.14
N ASP A 19 8.81 9.39 -2.29
CA ASP A 19 7.79 10.44 -2.46
C ASP A 19 6.44 9.93 -1.94
N SER A 20 5.61 10.85 -1.47
CA SER A 20 4.22 10.56 -1.14
C SER A 20 3.30 11.64 -1.71
N LYS A 21 2.28 11.23 -2.47
CA LYS A 21 1.28 12.13 -3.04
C LYS A 21 -0.13 11.71 -2.65
N ARG A 22 -0.78 12.54 -1.85
CA ARG A 22 -2.20 12.35 -1.49
C ARG A 22 -3.09 12.99 -2.55
N PHE A 23 -3.99 12.21 -3.14
CA PHE A 23 -4.95 12.70 -4.13
C PHE A 23 -6.30 13.05 -3.50
N SER A 24 -6.68 12.37 -2.43
CA SER A 24 -7.91 12.65 -1.69
C SER A 24 -7.83 12.08 -0.27
N ASN A 25 -8.91 12.20 0.50
CA ASN A 25 -9.02 11.50 1.78
C ASN A 25 -9.00 9.97 1.62
N LYS A 26 -9.32 9.46 0.41
CA LYS A 26 -9.45 8.04 0.09
C LYS A 26 -8.33 7.47 -0.79
N ALA A 27 -7.35 8.28 -1.21
CA ALA A 27 -6.30 7.82 -2.12
C ALA A 27 -4.95 8.48 -1.83
N LEU A 28 -3.91 7.65 -1.75
CA LEU A 28 -2.52 8.02 -1.54
C LEU A 28 -1.64 7.17 -2.45
N THR A 29 -0.62 7.79 -3.02
CA THR A 29 0.44 7.09 -3.73
C THR A 29 1.75 7.28 -3.00
N LEU A 30 2.50 6.19 -2.83
CA LEU A 30 3.85 6.19 -2.29
C LEU A 30 4.80 5.71 -3.38
N ARG A 31 5.84 6.49 -3.67
CA ARG A 31 6.98 6.01 -4.46
C ARG A 31 7.98 5.41 -3.48
N ILE A 32 8.39 4.19 -3.73
CA ILE A 32 9.22 3.42 -2.80
C ILE A 32 10.42 2.83 -3.54
N GLU A 33 11.47 2.58 -2.79
CA GLU A 33 12.64 1.82 -3.21
C GLU A 33 12.89 0.75 -2.15
N ILE A 34 13.01 -0.51 -2.57
CA ILE A 34 13.27 -1.63 -1.67
C ILE A 34 14.36 -2.53 -2.26
N PRO A 35 15.19 -3.19 -1.44
CA PRO A 35 16.06 -4.25 -1.92
C PRO A 35 15.23 -5.34 -2.59
N ALA A 36 15.74 -5.97 -3.66
CA ALA A 36 15.03 -7.06 -4.33
C ALA A 36 14.71 -8.21 -3.36
N SER A 37 15.58 -8.46 -2.38
CA SER A 37 15.34 -9.43 -1.30
C SER A 37 14.15 -9.08 -0.40
N GLY A 38 13.84 -7.79 -0.24
CA GLY A 38 12.70 -7.31 0.53
C GLY A 38 11.38 -7.31 -0.25
N ALA A 39 11.41 -7.47 -1.58
CA ALA A 39 10.22 -7.49 -2.42
C ALA A 39 9.33 -8.72 -2.16
N ALA A 40 9.94 -9.87 -1.87
CA ALA A 40 9.21 -11.08 -1.51
C ALA A 40 8.40 -10.92 -0.22
N ASP A 41 8.98 -10.23 0.78
CA ASP A 41 8.37 -10.05 2.09
C ASP A 41 7.40 -8.86 2.16
N LEU A 42 7.42 -7.97 1.16
CA LEU A 42 6.57 -6.78 1.12
C LEU A 42 5.08 -7.13 1.17
N ALA A 43 4.65 -8.21 0.50
CA ALA A 43 3.25 -8.63 0.51
C ALA A 43 2.76 -8.98 1.92
N SER A 44 3.57 -9.73 2.69
CA SER A 44 3.26 -10.05 4.08
C SER A 44 3.26 -8.80 4.95
N ALA A 45 4.24 -7.92 4.77
CA ALA A 45 4.34 -6.68 5.54
C ALA A 45 3.15 -5.73 5.29
N MET A 46 2.60 -5.71 4.06
CA MET A 46 1.38 -4.97 3.75
C MET A 46 0.15 -5.58 4.44
N ALA A 47 0.05 -6.91 4.49
CA ALA A 47 -1.03 -7.58 5.21
C ALA A 47 -1.02 -7.26 6.71
N ASP A 48 0.16 -7.21 7.33
CA ASP A 48 0.32 -6.80 8.74
C ASP A 48 -0.10 -5.34 8.98
N CYS A 49 -0.02 -4.50 7.94
CA CYS A 49 -0.50 -3.12 7.94
C CYS A 49 -1.99 -2.97 7.58
N TRP A 50 -2.72 -4.09 7.45
CA TRP A 50 -4.13 -4.14 7.05
C TRP A 50 -4.35 -3.59 5.64
N VAL A 51 -3.34 -3.72 4.78
CA VAL A 51 -3.39 -3.36 3.36
C VAL A 51 -3.51 -4.65 2.56
N THR A 52 -4.60 -4.76 1.81
CA THR A 52 -4.80 -5.83 0.84
C THR A 52 -4.21 -5.42 -0.50
N LEU A 53 -3.33 -6.26 -1.05
CA LEU A 53 -2.82 -6.12 -2.41
C LEU A 53 -3.77 -6.82 -3.38
N ASP A 54 -3.93 -6.25 -4.58
CA ASP A 54 -4.62 -6.94 -5.67
C ASP A 54 -3.74 -8.03 -6.29
N ASP A 55 -4.34 -8.96 -7.03
CA ASP A 55 -3.64 -10.10 -7.61
C ASP A 55 -2.47 -9.69 -8.53
N ALA A 56 -2.61 -8.58 -9.27
CA ALA A 56 -1.53 -8.11 -10.15
C ALA A 56 -0.34 -7.57 -9.34
N SER A 57 -0.62 -6.89 -8.22
CA SER A 57 0.41 -6.45 -7.28
C SER A 57 1.14 -7.63 -6.64
N VAL A 58 0.42 -8.68 -6.23
CA VAL A 58 1.04 -9.91 -5.66
C VAL A 58 1.94 -10.59 -6.69
N LEU A 59 1.43 -10.82 -7.91
CA LEU A 59 2.21 -11.42 -9.00
C LEU A 59 3.48 -10.61 -9.35
N THR A 60 3.38 -9.27 -9.27
CA THR A 60 4.53 -8.39 -9.50
C THR A 60 5.60 -8.61 -8.43
N LEU A 61 5.22 -8.69 -7.16
CA LEU A 61 6.16 -8.93 -6.06
C LEU A 61 6.77 -10.34 -6.12
N GLU A 62 5.98 -11.35 -6.45
CA GLU A 62 6.46 -12.72 -6.66
C GLU A 62 7.46 -12.80 -7.83
N HIS A 63 7.26 -12.02 -8.89
CA HIS A 63 8.22 -11.95 -9.99
C HIS A 63 9.58 -11.43 -9.53
N TYR A 64 9.60 -10.37 -8.70
CA TYR A 64 10.85 -9.83 -8.15
C TYR A 64 11.47 -10.74 -7.09
N GLY A 65 10.66 -11.45 -6.30
CA GLY A 65 11.14 -12.43 -5.32
C GLY A 65 11.73 -13.69 -5.96
N ASN A 66 11.24 -14.09 -7.12
CA ASN A 66 11.72 -15.27 -7.87
C ASN A 66 12.75 -14.95 -8.95
N ALA A 67 12.91 -13.66 -9.32
CA ALA A 67 13.98 -13.25 -10.21
C ALA A 67 15.33 -13.55 -9.54
N ASP A 68 16.22 -14.22 -10.28
CA ASP A 68 17.55 -14.58 -9.80
C ASP A 68 18.25 -13.31 -9.27
N SER A 69 18.32 -13.19 -7.94
CA SER A 69 18.55 -11.94 -7.22
C SER A 69 19.97 -11.40 -7.40
N GLY A 70 20.77 -12.05 -8.23
CA GLY A 70 22.12 -11.62 -8.61
C GLY A 70 22.17 -10.44 -9.59
N ALA A 71 21.08 -10.10 -10.28
CA ALA A 71 21.08 -9.02 -11.29
C ALA A 71 20.43 -7.70 -10.83
N LEU A 72 19.50 -7.75 -9.87
CA LEU A 72 18.79 -6.58 -9.34
C LEU A 72 19.07 -6.44 -7.85
N THR A 73 19.79 -5.39 -7.47
CA THR A 73 20.06 -5.08 -6.06
C THR A 73 18.90 -4.34 -5.42
N GLU A 74 18.21 -3.49 -6.19
CA GLU A 74 17.15 -2.60 -5.71
C GLU A 74 16.01 -2.51 -6.73
N VAL A 75 14.78 -2.37 -6.21
CA VAL A 75 13.54 -2.26 -6.98
C VAL A 75 12.84 -0.97 -6.58
N THR A 76 12.70 -0.05 -7.53
CA THR A 76 11.86 1.13 -7.37
C THR A 76 10.45 0.83 -7.84
N GLY A 77 9.46 1.13 -7.00
CA GLY A 77 8.05 0.86 -7.25
C GLY A 77 7.14 2.01 -6.86
N THR A 78 5.87 1.88 -7.20
CA THR A 78 4.82 2.80 -6.79
C THR A 78 3.68 2.02 -6.15
N LEU A 79 3.39 2.31 -4.89
CA LEU A 79 2.27 1.74 -4.16
C LEU A 79 1.07 2.69 -4.24
N HIS A 80 -0.03 2.23 -4.80
CA HIS A 80 -1.28 2.99 -4.85
C HIS A 80 -2.23 2.47 -3.76
N LEU A 81 -2.38 3.25 -2.70
CA LEU A 81 -3.24 2.94 -1.57
C LEU A 81 -4.61 3.60 -1.74
N ARG A 82 -5.66 2.79 -1.62
CA ARG A 82 -7.04 3.25 -1.52
C ARG A 82 -7.56 2.98 -0.12
N PHE A 83 -7.98 4.03 0.58
CA PHE A 83 -8.63 3.91 1.88
C PHE A 83 -10.13 3.69 1.66
N ILE A 84 -10.61 2.52 2.08
CA ILE A 84 -12.04 2.22 2.10
C ILE A 84 -12.56 2.77 3.43
N HIS A 85 -13.26 3.91 3.37
CA HIS A 85 -14.01 4.43 4.50
C HIS A 85 -15.42 3.84 4.43
N GLU A 86 -15.62 2.69 5.06
CA GLU A 86 -16.95 2.12 5.26
C GLU A 86 -17.59 2.82 6.47
N GLU A 87 -18.14 4.02 6.25
CA GLU A 87 -19.07 4.63 7.21
C GLU A 87 -20.51 4.25 6.80
N PRO A 88 -21.12 3.21 7.40
CA PRO A 88 -22.55 2.98 7.29
C PRO A 88 -23.39 4.08 7.99
N GLU A 89 -22.75 5.00 8.74
CA GLU A 89 -23.40 6.00 9.60
C GLU A 89 -23.72 7.33 8.89
N LEU A 90 -23.36 7.49 7.62
CA LEU A 90 -23.74 8.66 6.79
C LEU A 90 -25.12 8.50 6.11
N ARG A 91 -25.97 7.59 6.59
CA ARG A 91 -27.42 7.67 6.33
C ARG A 91 -27.99 8.75 7.26
N ILE A 92 -28.02 9.98 6.78
CA ILE A 92 -28.92 10.98 7.34
C ILE A 92 -30.33 10.45 7.09
N GLU A 93 -31.06 10.07 8.14
CA GLU A 93 -32.50 9.89 8.01
C GLU A 93 -33.08 11.23 7.56
N THR A 94 -33.51 11.32 6.30
CA THR A 94 -34.21 12.49 5.80
C THR A 94 -35.47 12.63 6.66
N PRO A 95 -35.63 13.69 7.47
CA PRO A 95 -36.90 13.90 8.15
C PRO A 95 -37.98 14.04 7.06
N ALA A 96 -39.08 13.30 7.21
CA ALA A 96 -40.24 13.49 6.36
C ALA A 96 -40.66 14.96 6.47
N VAL A 97 -40.59 15.71 5.37
CA VAL A 97 -41.01 17.12 5.33
C VAL A 97 -42.51 17.16 5.60
N PRO A 98 -43.00 17.76 6.70
CA PRO A 98 -44.41 17.96 6.91
C PRO A 98 -44.78 19.38 6.45
N GLY A 99 -45.64 19.48 5.45
CA GLY A 99 -46.26 20.75 5.04
C GLY A 99 -46.04 21.11 3.58
#